data_AF-A0AAV1CIZ1-F1
#
_entry.id   AF-A0AAV1CIZ1-F1
#
_cell.length_a   1.000
_cell.length_b   1.000
_cell.length_c   1.000
_cell.angle_alpha   90.00
_cell.angle_beta   90.00
_cell.angle_gamma   90.00
#
_symmetry.space_group_name_H-M   'P 1'
#
loop_
_entity.id
_entity.type
_entity.pdbx_description
1 polymer ?
#
loop_
_entity_poly.entity_id
_entity_poly.type
_entity_poly.pdbx_seq_one_letter_code
_entity_poly.pdbx_strand_id
1 'polypeptide(L)'
;MAQFGSQYSLLLLGMMVAVVVARMSPSPNNPQIAGGFQKANPKDPGVVDAGEFAIQEHNRIANTKLQFVAVFRAEQQVVDGTNFILLIEARKENGVNGLYQARVFRGLKVSGGKKTLEGFIELPRASA
;
A
#
# COMPACT_ATOMS: atom_id res chain seq x y z
N MET A 1 9.54 35.49 -26.49
CA MET A 1 8.08 35.50 -26.30
C MET A 1 7.67 34.18 -25.69
N ALA A 2 6.99 34.28 -24.55
CA ALA A 2 6.25 33.29 -23.75
C ALA A 2 6.70 31.81 -23.69
N GLN A 3 7.24 31.46 -22.51
CA GLN A 3 7.17 30.11 -21.94
C GLN A 3 5.71 29.75 -21.65
N PHE A 4 5.15 28.79 -22.38
CA PHE A 4 3.86 28.17 -22.07
C PHE A 4 4.11 26.71 -21.72
N GLY A 5 4.01 26.34 -20.44
CA GLY A 5 4.13 24.93 -20.05
C GLY A 5 4.38 24.63 -18.58
N SER A 6 3.75 25.33 -17.63
CA SER A 6 3.83 24.92 -16.21
C SER A 6 2.52 25.11 -15.42
N GLN A 7 1.43 25.50 -16.08
CA GLN A 7 0.19 25.88 -15.38
C GLN A 7 -0.98 24.90 -15.63
N TYR A 8 -0.87 24.01 -16.62
CA TYR A 8 -1.91 23.01 -16.94
C TYR A 8 -1.76 21.68 -16.18
N SER A 9 -0.65 21.48 -15.45
CA SER A 9 -0.42 20.27 -14.65
C SER A 9 -1.23 20.27 -13.33
N LEU A 10 -1.51 21.45 -12.77
CA LEU A 10 -2.30 21.59 -11.54
C LEU A 10 -3.82 21.60 -11.76
N LEU A 11 -4.28 21.96 -12.96
CA LEU A 11 -5.72 22.02 -13.26
C LEU A 11 -6.32 20.67 -13.68
N LEU A 12 -5.51 19.70 -14.11
CA LEU A 12 -5.97 18.34 -14.42
C LEU A 12 -6.09 17.43 -13.19
N LEU A 13 -5.47 17.79 -12.06
CA LEU A 13 -5.57 17.01 -10.82
C LEU A 13 -6.94 17.19 -10.14
N GLY A 14 -7.55 18.38 -10.26
CA GLY A 14 -8.85 18.69 -9.65
C GLY A 14 -10.07 18.08 -10.38
N MET A 15 -9.96 17.79 -11.68
CA MET A 15 -11.12 17.36 -12.48
C MET A 15 -11.34 15.84 -12.51
N MET A 16 -10.30 15.03 -12.25
CA MET A 16 -10.43 13.57 -12.16
C MET A 16 -11.20 13.08 -10.92
N VAL A 17 -11.23 13.87 -9.85
CA VAL A 17 -12.01 13.54 -8.64
C VAL A 17 -13.52 13.65 -8.91
N ALA A 18 -13.94 14.55 -9.82
CA ALA A 18 -15.36 14.82 -10.04
C ALA A 18 -16.08 13.79 -10.94
N VAL A 19 -15.38 13.11 -11.85
CA VAL A 19 -16.03 12.27 -12.88
C VAL A 19 -16.36 10.85 -12.41
N VAL A 20 -15.67 10.32 -11.38
CA VAL A 20 -15.88 8.94 -10.92
C VAL A 20 -17.05 8.80 -9.93
N VAL A 21 -17.50 9.88 -9.30
CA VAL A 21 -18.49 9.82 -8.20
C VAL A 21 -19.92 9.43 -8.66
N ALA A 22 -20.17 9.32 -9.97
CA ALA A 22 -21.53 9.19 -10.52
C ALA A 22 -22.04 7.76 -10.76
N ARG A 23 -21.42 6.69 -10.21
CA ARG A 23 -21.86 5.30 -10.51
C ARG A 23 -21.90 4.34 -9.31
N MET A 24 -21.82 4.81 -8.07
CA MET A 24 -21.93 3.93 -6.89
C MET A 24 -22.91 4.52 -5.90
N SER A 25 -24.06 3.86 -5.73
CA SER A 25 -25.02 4.19 -4.69
C SER A 25 -24.31 4.12 -3.33
N PRO A 26 -24.27 5.22 -2.55
CA PRO A 26 -23.71 5.16 -1.21
C PRO A 26 -24.56 4.21 -0.37
N SER A 27 -23.95 3.14 0.14
CA SER A 27 -24.59 2.33 1.18
C SER A 27 -24.65 3.18 2.46
N PRO A 28 -25.84 3.39 3.07
CA PRO A 28 -25.99 4.28 4.22
C PRO A 28 -25.17 3.88 5.45
N ASN A 29 -24.64 2.66 5.47
CA ASN A 29 -23.97 2.09 6.64
C ASN A 29 -22.43 2.11 6.56
N ASN A 30 -21.84 2.69 5.51
CA ASN A 30 -20.39 2.90 5.45
C ASN A 30 -20.04 4.07 4.53
N PRO A 31 -19.98 5.32 5.03
CA PRO A 31 -19.49 6.43 4.25
C PRO A 31 -18.02 6.18 3.89
N GLN A 32 -17.76 5.74 2.66
CA GLN A 32 -16.41 5.70 2.10
C GLN A 32 -15.97 7.14 1.88
N ILE A 33 -15.19 7.67 2.82
CA ILE A 33 -14.59 9.00 2.71
C ILE A 33 -13.50 8.92 1.64
N ALA A 34 -13.69 9.62 0.53
CA ALA A 34 -12.67 9.74 -0.51
C ALA A 34 -11.37 10.29 0.11
N GLY A 35 -10.26 9.59 -0.12
CA GLY A 35 -8.94 9.93 0.43
C GLY A 35 -8.57 9.25 1.76
N GLY A 36 -9.41 8.40 2.35
CA GLY A 36 -9.04 7.58 3.53
C GLY A 36 -8.40 6.22 3.18
N PHE A 37 -7.81 5.55 4.17
CA PHE A 37 -7.46 4.14 4.05
C PHE A 37 -8.74 3.30 3.94
N GLN A 38 -8.74 2.36 3.00
CA GLN A 38 -9.82 1.41 2.79
C GLN A 38 -9.29 -0.02 2.79
N LYS A 39 -10.12 -0.97 3.25
CA LYS A 39 -9.77 -2.39 3.21
C LYS A 39 -9.48 -2.81 1.77
N ALA A 40 -8.39 -3.54 1.59
CA ALA A 40 -7.99 -4.14 0.32
C ALA A 40 -8.05 -5.66 0.42
N ASN A 41 -8.24 -6.34 -0.72
CA ASN A 41 -8.19 -7.79 -0.78
C ASN A 41 -6.73 -8.25 -0.55
N PRO A 42 -6.43 -9.05 0.49
CA PRO A 42 -5.07 -9.53 0.75
C PRO A 42 -4.47 -10.39 -0.38
N LYS A 43 -5.33 -10.96 -1.23
CA LYS A 43 -4.94 -11.78 -2.38
C LYS A 43 -4.85 -11.01 -3.69
N ASP A 44 -5.11 -9.71 -3.67
CA ASP A 44 -4.92 -8.87 -4.86
C ASP A 44 -3.44 -8.92 -5.28
N PRO A 45 -3.11 -9.11 -6.57
CA PRO A 45 -1.73 -9.20 -7.02
C PRO A 45 -0.89 -7.98 -6.64
N GLY A 46 -1.48 -6.78 -6.64
CA GLY A 46 -0.82 -5.56 -6.21
C GLY A 46 -0.58 -5.51 -4.71
N VAL A 47 -1.43 -6.13 -3.89
CA VAL A 47 -1.21 -6.25 -2.45
C VAL A 47 -0.13 -7.28 -2.13
N VAL A 48 -0.16 -8.43 -2.80
CA VAL A 48 0.85 -9.49 -2.63
C VAL A 48 2.25 -8.97 -3.03
N ASP A 49 2.35 -8.31 -4.18
CA ASP A 49 3.60 -7.69 -4.65
C ASP A 49 4.15 -6.62 -3.68
N ALA A 50 3.28 -5.87 -2.99
CA ALA A 50 3.70 -4.94 -1.94
C ALA A 50 4.20 -5.67 -0.68
N GLY A 51 3.57 -6.79 -0.33
CA GLY A 51 3.98 -7.64 0.80
C GLY A 51 5.33 -8.34 0.58
N GLU A 52 5.54 -8.90 -0.62
CA GLU A 52 6.82 -9.50 -1.01
C GLU A 52 7.95 -8.45 -1.01
N PHE A 53 7.68 -7.28 -1.59
CA PHE A 53 8.62 -6.16 -1.57
C PHE A 53 8.99 -5.77 -0.13
N ALA A 54 8.02 -5.68 0.79
CA ALA A 54 8.29 -5.32 2.17
C ALA A 54 9.26 -6.28 2.87
N ILE A 55 9.07 -7.59 2.67
CA ILE A 55 9.95 -8.62 3.23
C ILE A 55 11.35 -8.55 2.62
N GLN A 56 11.43 -8.43 1.28
CA GLN A 56 12.72 -8.34 0.59
C GLN A 56 13.52 -7.11 1.04
N GLU A 57 12.86 -5.95 1.10
CA GLU A 57 13.52 -4.70 1.48
C GLU A 57 13.90 -4.68 2.96
N HIS A 58 13.06 -5.23 3.84
CA HIS A 58 13.42 -5.40 5.25
C HIS A 58 14.63 -6.32 5.41
N ASN A 59 14.63 -7.49 4.75
CA ASN A 59 15.76 -8.42 4.77
C ASN A 59 17.06 -7.73 4.30
N ARG A 60 16.98 -6.92 3.23
CA ARG A 60 18.12 -6.16 2.70
C ARG A 60 18.66 -5.13 3.70
N ILE A 61 17.78 -4.39 4.37
CA ILE A 61 18.18 -3.31 5.31
C ILE A 61 18.64 -3.87 6.66
N ALA A 62 17.91 -4.84 7.21
CA ALA A 62 18.13 -5.38 8.55
C ALA A 62 19.05 -6.61 8.57
N ASN A 63 19.53 -7.07 7.40
CA ASN A 63 20.32 -8.29 7.23
C ASN A 63 19.64 -9.52 7.85
N THR A 64 18.34 -9.67 7.59
CA THR A 64 17.51 -10.80 8.04
C THR A 64 17.13 -11.70 6.85
N LYS A 65 16.51 -12.84 7.13
CA LYS A 65 16.11 -13.84 6.12
C LYS A 65 14.68 -14.32 6.32
N LEU A 66 13.76 -13.37 6.55
CA LEU A 66 12.34 -13.68 6.64
C LEU A 66 11.85 -14.21 5.29
N GLN A 67 11.07 -15.28 5.31
CA GLN A 67 10.42 -15.84 4.12
C GLN A 67 8.97 -15.36 4.09
N PHE A 68 8.58 -14.67 3.03
CA PHE A 68 7.19 -14.26 2.84
C PHE A 68 6.28 -15.49 2.78
N VAL A 69 5.18 -15.48 3.54
CA VAL A 69 4.17 -16.56 3.53
C VAL A 69 2.89 -16.03 2.88
N ALA A 70 2.29 -14.98 3.44
CA ALA A 70 1.04 -14.41 2.94
C ALA A 70 0.78 -13.01 3.51
N VAL A 71 -0.13 -12.27 2.86
CA VAL A 71 -0.77 -11.10 3.47
C VAL A 71 -2.06 -11.57 4.16
N PHE A 72 -2.19 -11.32 5.47
CA PHE A 72 -3.40 -11.64 6.24
C PHE A 72 -4.45 -10.53 6.14
N ARG A 73 -4.01 -9.26 6.21
CA ARG A 73 -4.86 -8.08 6.10
C ARG A 73 -4.14 -7.00 5.32
N ALA A 74 -4.93 -6.24 4.56
CA ALA A 74 -4.42 -5.11 3.81
C ALA A 74 -5.40 -3.95 3.87
N GLU A 75 -4.84 -2.76 4.01
CA GLU A 75 -5.52 -1.50 3.77
C GLU A 75 -4.72 -0.72 2.73
N GLN A 76 -5.42 0.03 1.89
CA GLN A 76 -4.80 0.86 0.87
C GLN A 76 -5.39 2.26 0.85
N GLN A 77 -4.62 3.22 0.39
CA GLN A 77 -5.07 4.58 0.12
C GLN A 77 -4.44 5.03 -1.21
N VAL A 78 -5.27 5.56 -2.11
CA VAL A 78 -4.82 6.07 -3.40
C VAL A 78 -4.59 7.58 -3.28
N VAL A 79 -3.40 8.02 -3.68
CA VAL A 79 -2.94 9.43 -3.76
C VAL A 79 -2.25 9.61 -5.11
N ASP A 80 -1.09 10.29 -5.18
CA ASP A 80 -0.14 10.20 -6.31
C ASP A 80 0.64 8.88 -6.30
N GLY A 81 -0.08 7.77 -6.15
CA GLY A 81 0.45 6.43 -5.91
C GLY A 81 -0.52 5.62 -5.06
N THR A 82 0.01 4.63 -4.35
CA THR A 82 -0.77 3.81 -3.42
C THR A 82 0.02 3.56 -2.15
N ASN A 83 -0.51 3.99 -1.01
CA ASN A 83 -0.04 3.58 0.31
C ASN A 83 -0.69 2.25 0.67
N PHE A 84 0.09 1.32 1.21
CA PHE A 84 -0.37 0.05 1.75
C PHE A 84 -0.01 -0.05 3.23
N ILE A 85 -0.98 -0.46 4.05
CA ILE A 85 -0.74 -0.98 5.40
C ILE A 85 -1.04 -2.47 5.36
N LEU A 86 -0.01 -3.29 5.58
CA LEU A 86 -0.08 -4.73 5.41
C LEU A 86 0.19 -5.42 6.73
N LEU A 87 -0.63 -6.42 7.06
CA LEU A 87 -0.32 -7.43 8.06
C LEU A 87 0.16 -8.68 7.32
N ILE A 88 1.45 -8.97 7.45
CA ILE A 88 2.17 -10.00 6.70
C ILE A 88 2.53 -11.14 7.64
N GLU A 89 2.28 -12.36 7.20
CA GLU A 89 2.88 -13.55 7.78
C GLU A 89 4.22 -13.81 7.09
N ALA A 90 5.26 -13.99 7.90
CA ALA A 90 6.56 -14.41 7.40
C ALA A 90 7.18 -15.47 8.31
N ARG A 91 7.89 -16.41 7.71
CA ARG A 91 8.60 -17.47 8.43
C ARG A 91 10.03 -17.05 8.73
N LYS A 92 10.43 -17.20 10.00
CA LYS A 92 11.80 -16.99 10.48
C LYS A 92 12.70 -18.20 10.15
N GLU A 93 14.02 -18.03 10.24
CA GLU A 93 14.99 -19.12 10.00
C GLU A 93 14.77 -20.34 10.92
N ASN A 94 14.29 -20.13 12.13
CA ASN A 94 13.94 -21.22 13.07
C ASN A 94 12.64 -21.96 12.70
N GLY A 95 12.06 -21.69 11.53
CA GLY A 95 10.84 -22.33 11.03
C GLY A 95 9.54 -21.77 11.61
N VAL A 96 9.61 -20.84 12.57
CA VAL A 96 8.41 -20.32 13.23
C VAL A 96 7.88 -19.09 12.50
N ASN A 97 6.57 -19.05 12.26
CA ASN A 97 5.92 -17.92 11.62
C ASN A 97 5.73 -16.75 12.59
N GLY A 98 5.95 -15.53 12.11
CA GLY A 98 5.68 -14.27 12.81
C GLY A 98 4.68 -13.41 12.03
N LEU A 99 4.04 -12.49 12.73
CA LEU A 99 3.19 -11.46 12.14
C LEU A 99 3.92 -10.13 12.12
N TYR A 100 3.84 -9.43 11.01
CA TYR A 100 4.56 -8.19 10.77
C TYR A 100 3.62 -7.15 10.21
N GLN A 101 3.68 -5.93 10.73
CA GLN A 101 3.04 -4.79 10.10
C GLN A 101 4.06 -4.09 9.20
N ALA A 102 3.70 -3.92 7.92
CA ALA A 102 4.50 -3.17 6.96
C ALA A 102 3.72 -1.98 6.41
N ARG A 103 4.41 -0.85 6.21
CA ARG A 103 3.93 0.31 5.47
C ARG A 103 4.74 0.46 4.19
N VAL A 104 4.07 0.39 3.05
CA VAL A 104 4.71 0.45 1.73
C VAL A 104 4.03 1.52 0.90
N PHE A 105 4.80 2.40 0.29
CA PHE A 105 4.31 3.29 -0.75
C PHE A 105 4.73 2.77 -2.13
N ARG A 106 3.80 2.78 -3.08
CA ARG A 106 4.05 2.52 -4.50
C ARG A 106 3.72 3.77 -5.30
N GLY A 107 4.72 4.39 -5.90
CA GLY A 107 4.52 5.53 -6.80
C GLY A 107 3.77 5.16 -8.07
N LEU A 108 3.22 6.15 -8.77
CA LEU A 108 2.56 5.94 -10.05
C LEU A 108 3.51 5.34 -11.10
N LYS A 109 2.98 4.49 -11.97
CA LYS A 109 3.75 3.91 -13.08
C LYS A 109 4.35 4.99 -14.00
N VAL A 110 3.63 6.09 -14.21
CA VAL A 110 4.11 7.24 -15.00
C VAL A 110 5.31 7.95 -14.38
N SER A 111 5.54 7.77 -13.07
CA SER A 111 6.71 8.26 -12.34
C SER A 111 7.76 7.16 -12.09
N GLY A 112 7.68 6.04 -12.82
CA GLY A 112 8.62 4.92 -12.70
C GLY A 112 8.21 3.84 -11.69
N GLY A 113 7.06 3.97 -11.01
CA GLY A 113 6.49 2.89 -10.19
C GLY A 113 7.33 2.48 -8.97
N LYS A 114 8.22 3.35 -8.50
CA LYS A 114 9.13 3.06 -7.39
C LYS A 114 8.35 2.68 -6.13
N LYS A 115 8.80 1.63 -5.44
CA LYS A 115 8.29 1.21 -4.14
C LYS A 115 9.26 1.64 -3.03
N THR A 116 8.72 2.01 -1.88
CA THR A 116 9.49 2.36 -0.69
C THR A 116 8.90 1.68 0.54
N LEU A 117 9.79 1.16 1.40
CA LEU A 117 9.40 0.61 2.69
C LEU A 117 9.47 1.73 3.72
N GLU A 118 8.32 2.16 4.23
CA GLU A 118 8.20 3.29 5.15
C GLU A 118 8.14 2.85 6.61
N GLY A 119 7.85 1.58 6.86
CA GLY A 119 7.88 1.01 8.20
C GLY A 119 7.73 -0.50 8.17
N PHE A 120 8.36 -1.16 9.14
CA PHE A 120 8.30 -2.61 9.30
C PHE A 120 8.48 -2.96 10.78
N ILE A 121 7.48 -3.60 11.38
CA ILE A 121 7.45 -3.91 12.82
C ILE A 121 6.94 -5.34 13.02
N GLU A 122 7.65 -6.15 13.80
CA GLU A 122 7.15 -7.44 14.28
C GLU A 122 6.08 -7.22 15.35
N LEU A 123 4.93 -7.87 15.21
CA LEU A 123 3.87 -7.81 16.20
C LEU A 123 4.07 -8.89 17.27
N PRO A 124 3.79 -8.57 18.55
CA PRO A 124 3.83 -9.56 19.61
C PRO A 124 2.82 -10.66 19.32
N ARG A 125 3.23 -11.91 19.53
CA ARG A 125 2.26 -13.00 19.59
C ARG A 125 1.36 -12.73 20.79
N ALA A 126 0.05 -12.77 20.59
CA ALA A 126 -0.88 -12.75 21.71
C ALA A 126 -0.53 -13.93 22.63
N SER A 127 -0.18 -13.64 23.88
CA SER A 127 -0.06 -14.67 24.91
C SER A 127 -1.43 -15.32 25.07
N ALA A 128 -1.51 -16.62 24.82
CA ALA A 128 -2.68 -17.43 25.12
C ALA A 128 -2.82 -17.63 26.63
#